data_AF-A0A1Y5SNI6-F1
#
_entry.id   AF-A0A1Y5SNI6-F1
#
_cell.length_a   1.000
_cell.length_b   1.000
_cell.length_c   1.000
_cell.angle_alpha   90.00
_cell.angle_beta   90.00
_cell.angle_gamma   90.00
#
_symmetry.space_group_name_H-M   'P 1'
#
loop_
_entity.id
_entity.type
_entity.pdbx_description
1 polymer ?
#
loop_
_entity_poly.entity_id
_entity_poly.type
_entity_poly.pdbx_seq_one_letter_code
_entity_poly.pdbx_strand_id
1 'polypeptide(L)' 'MNPMHLLRAARWARKPPSAKRVKLVLGVVAICLVLVAIEHVVGWPEALTIESPRKPVLPR' A
#
# COMPACT_ATOMS: atom_id res chain seq x y z
N MET A 1 17.50 13.03 -5.55
CA MET A 1 18.01 11.65 -5.40
C MET A 1 18.95 11.67 -4.21
N ASN A 2 18.66 10.96 -3.12
CA ASN A 2 19.44 11.10 -1.88
C ASN A 2 20.43 9.92 -1.76
N PRO A 3 21.76 10.14 -1.74
CA PRO A 3 22.76 9.05 -1.65
C PRO A 3 22.61 8.18 -0.40
N MET A 4 21.98 8.70 0.65
CA MET A 4 21.58 7.94 1.83
C MET A 4 20.68 6.73 1.51
N HIS A 5 19.82 6.82 0.48
CA HIS A 5 18.99 5.69 0.04
C HIS A 5 19.84 4.56 -0.57
N LEU A 6 20.86 4.92 -1.36
CA LEU A 6 21.80 3.96 -1.96
C LEU A 6 22.62 3.23 -0.89
N LEU A 7 23.14 3.97 0.10
CA LEU A 7 23.89 3.39 1.22
C LEU A 7 23.02 2.43 2.06
N ARG A 8 21.74 2.76 2.25
CA ARG A 8 20.79 1.90 2.98
C ARG A 8 20.46 0.63 2.21
N ALA A 9 20.26 0.72 0.88
CA ALA A 9 20.06 -0.44 0.02
C ALA A 9 21.30 -1.36 -0.03
N ALA A 10 22.50 -0.77 -0.15
CA ALA A 10 23.76 -1.52 -0.10
C ALA A 10 23.94 -2.25 1.25
N ARG A 11 23.52 -1.63 2.36
CA ARG A 11 23.55 -2.26 3.68
C ARG A 11 22.57 -3.44 3.79
N TRP A 12 21.40 -3.34 3.18
CA TRP A 12 20.44 -4.45 3.10
C TRP A 12 21.00 -5.64 2.32
N ALA A 13 21.73 -5.40 1.23
CA ALA A 13 22.36 -6.47 0.46
C ALA A 13 23.45 -7.20 1.27
N ARG A 14 24.22 -6.49 2.08
CA ARG A 14 25.32 -7.08 2.90
C ARG A 14 24.84 -7.68 4.22
N LYS A 15 23.84 -7.09 4.85
CA LYS A 15 23.31 -7.51 6.15
C LYS A 15 21.79 -7.37 6.12
N PRO A 16 21.09 -8.33 5.48
CA PRO A 16 19.66 -8.22 5.33
C PRO A 16 18.97 -8.22 6.70
N PRO A 17 17.87 -7.45 6.85
CA PRO A 17 17.01 -7.58 8.01
C PRO A 17 16.51 -9.02 8.12
N SER A 18 16.19 -9.47 9.35
CA SER A 18 15.75 -10.84 9.64
C SER A 18 14.77 -11.37 8.58
N ALA A 19 15.05 -12.54 8.02
CA ALA A 19 14.27 -13.15 6.95
C ALA A 19 12.77 -13.28 7.31
N LYS A 20 12.45 -13.45 8.60
CA LYS A 20 11.06 -13.47 9.09
C LYS A 20 10.33 -12.15 8.80
N ARG A 21 11.01 -11.01 9.02
CA ARG A 21 10.44 -9.68 8.79
C ARG A 21 10.24 -9.40 7.31
N VAL A 22 11.19 -9.82 6.46
CA VAL A 22 11.07 -9.67 5.01
C VAL A 22 9.91 -10.50 4.48
N LYS A 23 9.79 -11.77 4.88
CA LYS A 23 8.68 -12.64 4.48
C LYS A 23 7.31 -12.10 4.92
N LEU A 24 7.23 -11.56 6.14
CA LEU A 24 6.01 -10.93 6.64
C LEU A 24 5.59 -9.76 5.76
N VAL A 25 6.50 -8.83 5.49
CA VAL A 25 6.20 -7.65 4.64
C VAL A 25 5.86 -8.10 3.22
N LEU A 26 6.60 -9.03 2.65
CA LEU A 26 6.38 -9.53 1.29
C LEU A 26 5.04 -10.26 1.17
N GLY A 27 4.63 -11.00 2.21
CA GLY A 27 3.30 -11.62 2.30
C GLY A 27 2.17 -10.59 2.38
N VAL A 28 2.33 -9.54 3.21
CA VAL A 28 1.36 -8.44 3.28
C VAL A 28 1.22 -7.73 1.93
N VAL A 29 2.35 -7.41 1.28
CA VAL A 29 2.36 -6.79 -0.05
C VAL A 29 1.65 -7.68 -1.08
N ALA A 30 1.91 -8.99 -1.06
CA ALA A 30 1.24 -9.94 -1.94
C ALA A 30 -0.28 -9.95 -1.72
N ILE A 31 -0.75 -9.92 -0.47
CA ILE A 31 -2.18 -9.84 -0.14
C ILE A 31 -2.80 -8.53 -0.67
N CYS A 32 -2.13 -7.39 -0.47
CA CYS A 32 -2.59 -6.11 -1.01
C CYS A 32 -2.67 -6.12 -2.55
N LEU A 33 -1.66 -6.69 -3.23
CA LEU A 33 -1.66 -6.79 -4.68
C LEU A 33 -2.78 -7.69 -5.20
N VAL A 34 -3.06 -8.79 -4.50
CA VAL A 34 -4.19 -9.68 -4.83
C VAL A 34 -5.52 -8.94 -4.66
N LEU A 35 -5.71 -8.21 -3.56
CA LEU A 35 -6.89 -7.38 -3.35
C LEU A 35 -7.08 -6.35 -4.47
N VAL A 36 -6.03 -5.61 -4.81
CA VAL A 36 -6.06 -4.60 -5.88
C VAL A 36 -6.32 -5.24 -7.24
N ALA A 37 -5.73 -6.40 -7.53
CA ALA A 37 -5.99 -7.13 -8.76
C ALA A 37 -7.45 -7.58 -8.85
N ILE A 38 -8.03 -8.07 -7.74
CA ILE A 38 -9.44 -8.44 -7.67
C ILE A 38 -10.33 -7.20 -7.88
N GLU A 39 -10.01 -6.08 -7.23
CA GLU A 39 -10.72 -4.80 -7.38
C GLU A 39 -10.68 -4.28 -8.83
N HIS A 40 -9.54 -4.37 -9.50
CA HIS A 40 -9.40 -3.97 -10.89
C HIS A 40 -10.14 -4.88 -11.88
N VAL A 41 -10.26 -6.19 -11.58
CA VAL A 41 -10.88 -7.16 -12.48
C VAL A 41 -12.40 -7.26 -12.27
N VAL A 42 -12.87 -7.16 -11.03
CA VAL A 42 -14.29 -7.26 -10.67
C VAL A 42 -14.98 -5.88 -10.66
N GLY A 43 -14.21 -4.80 -10.51
CA GLY A 43 -14.73 -3.46 -10.27
C GLY A 43 -15.13 -3.26 -8.80
N TRP A 44 -14.90 -2.07 -8.25
CA TRP A 44 -15.30 -1.76 -6.89
C TRP A 44 -16.82 -1.55 -6.84
N PRO A 45 -17.57 -2.28 -5.98
CA PRO A 45 -19.01 -2.14 -5.91
C PRO A 45 -19.39 -0.74 -5.42
N GLU A 46 -20.43 -0.13 -6.01
CA GLU A 46 -21.01 1.13 -5.51
C GLU A 46 -21.47 1.03 -4.04
N ALA A 47 -21.73 -0.19 -3.55
CA ALA A 47 -22.03 -0.46 -2.15
C ALA A 47 -20.85 -0.19 -1.18
N LEU A 48 -19.61 -0.13 -1.68
CA LEU A 48 -18.42 0.27 -0.91
C LEU A 48 -17.91 1.67 -1.28
N THR A 49 -18.57 2.35 -2.21
CA THR A 49 -18.32 3.78 -2.47
C THR A 49 -18.89 4.57 -1.30
N ILE A 50 -18.03 5.25 -0.54
CA ILE A 50 -18.48 6.18 0.49
C ILE A 50 -19.11 7.38 -0.23
N GLU A 51 -20.44 7.48 -0.21
CA GLU A 51 -21.12 8.72 -0.59
C GLU A 51 -20.58 9.84 0.29
N SER A 52 -19.88 10.79 -0.34
CA SER A 52 -19.28 11.95 0.34
C SER A 52 -20.26 12.53 1.36
N PRO A 53 -19.87 12.72 2.63
CA PRO A 53 -20.73 13.37 3.59
C PRO A 53 -21.14 14.73 3.02
N ARG A 54 -22.45 14.86 2.82
CA ARG A 54 -23.22 16.05 2.43
C ARG A 54 -22.40 17.33 2.56
N LYS A 55 -22.12 18.01 1.43
CA LYS A 55 -21.59 19.38 1.41
C LYS A 55 -22.35 20.20 2.47
N PRO A 56 -21.67 20.85 3.44
CA PRO A 56 -22.38 21.71 4.37
C PRO A 56 -23.09 22.77 3.55
N VAL A 57 -24.42 22.83 3.66
CA VAL A 57 -25.20 23.94 3.12
C VAL A 57 -24.77 25.15 3.95
N LEU A 58 -23.86 25.95 3.40
CA LEU A 58 -23.49 27.23 4.00
C LEU A 58 -24.72 28.15 3.89
N PRO A 59 -25.28 28.62 5.02
CA PRO A 59 -26.30 29.65 4.98
C PRO A 59 -25.65 30.94 4.43
N ARG A 60 -26.31 31.54 3.43
CA ARG A 60 -25.92 32.84 2.88
C ARG A 60 -26.38 33.97 3.80
#